data_AF-A0A8C5SPN6-F1
#
_entry.id   AF-A0A8C5SPN6-F1
#
_cell.length_a   1.000
_cell.length_b   1.000
_cell.length_c   1.000
_cell.angle_alpha   90.00
_cell.angle_beta   90.00
_cell.angle_gamma   90.00
#
_symmetry.space_group_name_H-M   'P 1'
#
loop_
_entity.id
_entity.type
_entity.pdbx_description
1 polymer ?
#
loop_
_entity_poly.entity_id
_entity_poly.type
_entity_poly.pdbx_seq_one_letter_code
_entity_poly.pdbx_strand_id
1 'polypeptide(L)'
;MVIILPFPAVTSLPASSSAPVNCTDDLSDNHNSTLPEEDVLVIEQLRKNIESRLKVSLPNDLSAALTDGVVLCHLANHVRPRSVPSIHVPSPAVPKLTMAKCRRNVENFLEACRKIGVPQV
;
A
#
# COMPACT_ATOMS: atom_id res chain seq x y z
N MET A 1 -12.77 -12.57 13.38
CA MET A 1 -13.11 -13.11 12.04
C MET A 1 -12.44 -12.20 11.03
N VAL A 2 -11.27 -12.59 10.53
CA VAL A 2 -10.47 -11.75 9.60
C VAL A 2 -11.10 -11.93 8.22
N ILE A 3 -11.68 -10.87 7.68
CA ILE A 3 -12.48 -10.92 6.46
C ILE A 3 -11.52 -11.09 5.28
N ILE A 4 -11.43 -12.32 4.77
CA ILE A 4 -11.00 -12.59 3.41
C ILE A 4 -12.28 -12.52 2.59
N LEU A 5 -12.37 -11.59 1.64
CA LEU A 5 -13.29 -11.74 0.52
C LEU A 5 -12.57 -11.45 -0.80
N PRO A 6 -12.88 -12.23 -1.85
CA PRO A 6 -12.25 -12.15 -3.16
C PRO A 6 -12.79 -10.95 -3.95
N PHE A 7 -11.92 -10.34 -4.76
CA PHE A 7 -12.26 -9.33 -5.77
C PHE A 7 -13.28 -9.86 -6.78
N PRO A 8 -14.26 -9.04 -7.21
CA PRO A 8 -14.78 -9.13 -8.57
C PRO A 8 -14.76 -7.79 -9.31
N ALA A 9 -14.76 -7.91 -10.63
CA ALA A 9 -14.59 -6.88 -11.63
C ALA A 9 -15.87 -6.08 -11.95
N VAL A 10 -15.64 -4.90 -12.58
CA VAL A 10 -16.49 -4.06 -13.45
C VAL A 10 -17.81 -3.46 -12.94
N THR A 11 -17.98 -2.13 -13.08
CA THR A 11 -18.93 -1.46 -14.00
C THR A 11 -18.95 0.08 -13.77
N SER A 12 -18.97 0.82 -14.86
CA SER A 12 -18.90 2.29 -15.01
C SER A 12 -20.21 3.02 -14.66
N LEU A 13 -20.15 4.31 -14.27
CA LEU A 13 -20.90 5.50 -14.81
C LEU A 13 -20.82 6.75 -13.87
N PRO A 14 -21.16 7.98 -14.33
CA PRO A 14 -20.52 9.25 -13.93
C PRO A 14 -21.41 10.21 -13.10
N ALA A 15 -20.82 11.30 -12.55
CA ALA A 15 -21.26 12.72 -12.69
C ALA A 15 -20.68 13.68 -11.61
N SER A 16 -19.76 14.54 -12.06
CA SER A 16 -19.69 16.02 -11.97
C SER A 16 -19.97 16.88 -10.70
N SER A 17 -19.05 17.87 -10.56
CA SER A 17 -19.25 19.30 -10.15
C SER A 17 -19.16 19.64 -8.65
N SER A 18 -18.52 20.70 -8.14
CA SER A 18 -17.58 21.74 -8.61
C SER A 18 -17.16 22.61 -7.40
N ALA A 19 -15.92 23.12 -7.39
CA ALA A 19 -15.54 24.45 -6.86
C ALA A 19 -14.02 24.70 -7.12
N PRO A 20 -13.61 25.85 -7.72
CA PRO A 20 -12.21 26.20 -7.97
C PRO A 20 -11.68 27.34 -7.07
N VAL A 21 -10.38 27.66 -7.26
CA VAL A 21 -9.56 28.85 -6.86
C VAL A 21 -8.88 28.82 -5.48
N ASN A 22 -7.60 29.17 -5.30
CA ASN A 22 -6.45 29.47 -6.18
C ASN A 22 -5.16 29.39 -5.32
N CYS A 23 -4.05 29.19 -6.01
CA CYS A 23 -2.69 28.90 -5.61
C CYS A 23 -2.00 30.02 -4.80
N THR A 24 -0.96 29.63 -4.05
CA THR A 24 0.23 30.46 -3.91
C THR A 24 1.45 29.54 -3.85
N ASP A 25 2.15 29.47 -4.97
CA ASP A 25 3.48 28.89 -5.14
C ASP A 25 4.50 29.65 -4.28
N ASP A 26 5.33 28.92 -3.53
CA ASP A 26 6.72 29.31 -3.31
C ASP A 26 7.61 28.06 -3.12
N LEU A 27 8.30 27.75 -4.22
CA LEU A 27 9.69 27.33 -4.32
C LEU A 27 10.25 26.31 -3.29
N SER A 28 10.32 25.04 -3.71
CA SER A 28 11.57 24.27 -3.88
C SER A 28 11.27 22.79 -3.82
N ASP A 29 11.36 22.12 -4.97
CA ASP A 29 12.17 20.91 -5.15
C ASP A 29 11.86 20.35 -6.53
N ASN A 30 12.41 21.03 -7.55
CA ASN A 30 12.57 20.45 -8.87
C ASN A 30 13.68 19.40 -8.80
N HIS A 31 13.44 18.34 -8.04
CA HIS A 31 14.12 17.08 -8.26
C HIS A 31 13.32 16.38 -9.35
N ASN A 32 13.67 16.68 -10.59
CA ASN A 32 13.60 15.68 -11.65
C ASN A 32 14.54 14.53 -11.24
N SER A 33 14.15 13.76 -10.23
CA SER A 33 14.77 12.49 -9.93
C SER A 33 14.20 11.53 -10.97
N THR A 34 14.79 11.57 -12.17
CA THR A 34 14.96 10.34 -12.94
C THR A 34 15.53 9.35 -11.94
N LEU A 35 14.65 8.49 -11.39
CA LEU A 35 15.10 7.42 -10.52
C LEU A 35 16.18 6.69 -11.33
N PRO A 36 17.39 6.49 -10.77
CA PRO A 36 18.42 5.68 -11.40
C PRO A 36 17.76 4.44 -11.98
N GLU A 37 18.10 4.04 -13.21
CA GLU A 37 17.43 2.89 -13.85
C GLU A 37 17.48 1.64 -12.97
N GLU A 38 18.51 1.53 -12.12
CA GLU A 38 18.63 0.53 -11.07
C GLU A 38 17.48 0.55 -10.05
N ASP A 39 17.08 1.72 -9.54
CA ASP A 39 15.97 1.86 -8.59
C ASP A 39 14.64 1.42 -9.22
N VAL A 40 14.43 1.73 -10.50
CA VAL A 40 13.23 1.30 -11.24
C VAL A 40 13.17 -0.23 -11.35
N LEU A 41 14.31 -0.87 -11.64
CA LEU A 41 14.40 -2.33 -11.70
C LEU A 41 14.17 -2.96 -10.33
N VAL A 42 14.70 -2.36 -9.26
CA VAL A 42 14.47 -2.82 -7.87
C VAL A 42 12.99 -2.72 -7.49
N ILE A 43 12.33 -1.61 -7.82
CA ILE A 43 10.90 -1.41 -7.56
C ILE A 43 10.06 -2.43 -8.33
N GLU A 44 10.34 -2.66 -9.62
CA GLU A 44 9.63 -3.67 -10.40
C GLU A 44 9.87 -5.09 -9.87
N GLN A 45 11.09 -5.39 -9.45
CA GLN A 45 11.41 -6.68 -8.85
C GLN A 45 10.69 -6.87 -7.51
N LEU A 46 10.59 -5.81 -6.69
CA LEU A 46 9.81 -5.82 -5.45
C LEU A 46 8.33 -6.10 -5.74
N ARG A 47 7.74 -5.43 -6.75
CA ARG A 47 6.36 -5.65 -7.18
C ARG A 47 6.12 -7.12 -7.53
N LYS A 48 6.95 -7.69 -8.41
CA LYS A 48 6.87 -9.12 -8.82
C LYS A 48 7.01 -10.08 -7.64
N ASN A 49 7.89 -9.78 -6.67
CA ASN A 49 8.04 -10.61 -5.47
C ASN A 49 6.77 -10.59 -4.61
N ILE A 50 6.13 -9.43 -4.44
CA ILE A 50 4.90 -9.34 -3.65
C ILE A 50 3.75 -10.07 -4.37
N GLU A 51 3.57 -9.82 -5.67
CA GLU A 51 2.52 -10.45 -6.48
C GLU A 51 2.63 -11.98 -6.48
N SER A 52 3.84 -12.51 -6.68
CA SER A 52 4.07 -13.97 -6.69
C SER A 52 3.84 -14.62 -5.32
N ARG A 53 4.20 -13.93 -4.23
CA ARG A 53 4.02 -14.44 -2.86
C ARG A 53 2.56 -14.42 -2.41
N LEU A 54 1.87 -13.32 -2.68
CA LEU A 54 0.49 -13.09 -2.24
C LEU A 54 -0.56 -13.57 -3.26
N LYS A 55 -0.15 -13.87 -4.49
CA LYS A 55 -1.02 -14.20 -5.63
C LYS A 55 -2.06 -13.10 -5.89
N VAL A 56 -1.61 -11.84 -5.85
CA VAL A 56 -2.41 -10.64 -6.14
C VAL A 56 -1.82 -9.89 -7.32
N SER A 57 -2.60 -9.01 -7.94
CA SER A 57 -2.11 -8.05 -8.93
C SER A 57 -2.00 -6.68 -8.27
N LEU A 58 -0.82 -6.08 -8.33
CA LEU A 58 -0.55 -4.73 -7.85
C LEU A 58 -0.55 -3.76 -9.04
N PRO A 59 -1.02 -2.52 -8.83
CA PRO A 59 -0.91 -1.47 -9.84
C PRO A 59 0.56 -1.08 -10.07
N ASN A 60 0.81 -0.36 -11.16
CA ASN A 60 2.14 0.20 -11.48
C ASN A 60 2.62 1.15 -10.37
N ASP A 61 1.70 1.89 -9.75
CA ASP A 61 1.98 2.78 -8.63
C ASP A 61 2.11 1.99 -7.32
N LEU A 62 3.24 1.30 -7.16
CA LEU A 62 3.51 0.45 -6.00
C LEU A 62 3.42 1.23 -4.68
N SER A 63 3.89 2.47 -4.65
CA SER A 63 3.83 3.35 -3.47
C SER A 63 2.38 3.54 -2.99
N ALA A 64 1.44 3.81 -3.90
CA ALA A 64 0.02 3.95 -3.58
C ALA A 64 -0.57 2.63 -3.05
N ALA A 65 -0.21 1.49 -3.65
CA ALA A 65 -0.68 0.18 -3.22
C ALA A 65 -0.18 -0.22 -1.81
N LEU A 66 1.00 0.25 -1.41
CA LEU A 66 1.60 -0.05 -0.11
C LEU A 66 1.21 0.96 0.98
N THR A 67 0.65 2.12 0.61
CA THR A 67 0.33 3.23 1.52
C THR A 67 -0.58 2.82 2.67
N ASP A 68 -1.58 1.96 2.41
CA ASP A 68 -2.52 1.51 3.45
C ASP A 68 -1.95 0.45 4.41
N GLY A 69 -0.75 -0.07 4.11
CA GLY A 69 -0.07 -1.09 4.91
C GLY A 69 -0.71 -2.49 4.89
N VAL A 70 -1.85 -2.67 4.22
CA VAL A 70 -2.58 -3.95 4.13
C VAL A 70 -1.73 -5.02 3.44
N VAL A 71 -1.21 -4.69 2.25
CA VAL A 71 -0.36 -5.59 1.45
C VAL A 71 0.90 -6.00 2.23
N LEU A 72 1.52 -5.05 2.93
CA LEU A 72 2.68 -5.29 3.78
C LEU A 72 2.36 -6.27 4.93
N CYS A 73 1.23 -6.08 5.60
CA CYS A 73 0.80 -6.98 6.66
C CYS A 73 0.54 -8.41 6.14
N HIS A 74 -0.07 -8.54 4.96
CA HIS A 74 -0.28 -9.84 4.32
C HIS A 74 1.03 -10.52 3.94
N LEU A 75 2.00 -9.74 3.45
CA LEU A 75 3.34 -10.24 3.14
C LEU A 75 4.04 -10.78 4.39
N ALA A 76 4.03 -10.04 5.49
CA ALA A 76 4.62 -10.50 6.76
C ALA A 76 3.96 -11.80 7.26
N ASN A 77 2.64 -11.93 7.09
CA ASN A 77 1.92 -13.15 7.43
C ASN A 77 2.25 -14.35 6.52
N HIS A 78 2.63 -14.10 5.27
CA HIS A 78 3.15 -15.15 4.37
C HIS A 78 4.56 -15.59 4.76
N VAL A 79 5.42 -14.67 5.21
CA VAL A 79 6.77 -15.00 5.70
C VAL A 79 6.70 -15.82 6.97
N ARG A 80 5.87 -15.40 7.92
CA ARG A 80 5.63 -16.16 9.15
C ARG A 80 4.16 -16.07 9.55
N PRO A 81 3.44 -17.20 9.58
CA PRO A 81 2.02 -17.22 9.92
C PRO A 81 1.73 -16.54 11.27
N ARG A 82 0.65 -15.74 11.29
CA ARG A 82 0.16 -15.01 12.48
C ARG A 82 1.13 -13.94 13.02
N SER A 83 2.08 -13.44 12.21
CA SER A 83 2.95 -12.34 12.63
C SER A 83 2.21 -11.02 12.80
N VAL A 84 1.17 -10.78 12.01
CA VAL A 84 0.23 -9.67 12.13
C VAL A 84 -1.17 -10.23 12.42
N PRO A 85 -1.67 -10.16 13.67
CA PRO A 85 -2.91 -10.83 14.07
C PRO A 85 -4.19 -10.14 13.56
N SER A 86 -4.14 -8.83 13.31
CA SER A 86 -5.28 -8.04 12.84
C SER A 86 -4.83 -7.06 11.77
N ILE A 87 -5.54 -7.06 10.64
CA ILE A 87 -5.28 -6.18 9.50
C ILE A 87 -6.56 -5.38 9.23
N HIS A 88 -6.44 -4.06 9.19
CA HIS A 88 -7.55 -3.18 8.83
C HIS A 88 -7.59 -3.03 7.31
N VAL A 89 -8.50 -3.75 6.66
CA VAL A 89 -8.73 -3.61 5.23
C VAL A 89 -9.76 -2.51 4.96
N PRO A 90 -9.59 -1.69 3.91
CA PRO A 90 -10.62 -0.76 3.47
C PRO A 90 -11.90 -1.54 3.13
N SER A 91 -13.04 -1.09 3.67
CA SER A 91 -14.31 -1.74 3.43
C SER A 91 -14.84 -1.29 2.06
N PRO A 92 -15.35 -2.19 1.20
CA PRO A 92 -15.92 -1.83 -0.09
C PRO A 92 -17.06 -0.80 -0.02
N ALA A 93 -17.76 -0.72 1.11
CA ALA A 93 -18.86 0.21 1.34
C ALA A 93 -18.43 1.55 1.98
N VAL A 94 -17.17 1.68 2.41
CA VAL A 94 -16.62 2.92 3.01
C VAL A 94 -15.29 3.22 2.33
N PRO A 95 -15.27 4.07 1.28
CA PRO A 95 -14.16 4.18 0.35
C PRO A 95 -12.84 4.70 0.93
N LYS A 96 -12.81 5.13 2.20
CA LYS A 96 -11.61 5.69 2.82
C LYS A 96 -11.42 5.12 4.22
N LEU A 97 -10.42 4.25 4.33
CA LEU A 97 -9.86 3.88 5.61
C LEU A 97 -9.29 5.17 6.25
N THR A 98 -9.67 5.47 7.48
CA THR A 98 -9.12 6.64 8.20
C THR A 98 -7.61 6.50 8.30
N MET A 99 -6.85 7.58 8.14
CA MET A 99 -5.37 7.55 8.23
C MET A 99 -4.84 6.88 9.51
N ALA A 100 -5.59 6.95 10.62
CA ALA A 100 -5.28 6.25 11.86
C ALA A 100 -5.21 4.71 11.71
N LYS A 101 -6.08 4.11 10.89
CA LYS A 101 -6.12 2.65 10.65
C LYS A 101 -5.02 2.22 9.68
N CYS A 102 -4.73 3.01 8.64
CA CYS A 102 -3.59 2.78 7.75
C CYS A 102 -2.28 2.78 8.56
N ARG A 103 -2.10 3.79 9.42
CA ARG A 103 -0.96 3.88 10.33
C ARG A 103 -0.83 2.65 11.23
N ARG A 104 -1.94 2.17 11.79
CA ARG A 104 -1.94 0.97 12.64
C ARG A 104 -1.48 -0.28 11.90
N ASN A 105 -1.86 -0.44 10.63
CA ASN A 105 -1.35 -1.54 9.80
C ASN A 105 0.19 -1.45 9.66
N VAL A 106 0.70 -0.27 9.35
CA VAL A 106 2.15 -0.05 9.21
C VAL A 106 2.89 -0.32 10.52
N GLU A 107 2.38 0.14 11.66
CA GLU A 107 2.95 -0.17 12.98
C GLU A 107 3.01 -1.68 13.26
N ASN A 108 1.91 -2.39 13.00
CA ASN A 108 1.84 -3.84 13.20
C ASN A 108 2.82 -4.58 12.27
N PHE A 109 2.96 -4.14 11.02
CA PHE A 109 3.94 -4.67 10.08
C PHE A 109 5.38 -4.48 10.59
N LEU A 110 5.73 -3.28 11.05
CA LEU A 110 7.06 -3.00 11.59
C LEU A 110 7.36 -3.81 12.85
N GLU A 111 6.38 -3.99 13.74
CA GLU A 111 6.51 -4.87 14.90
C GLU A 111 6.69 -6.34 14.48
N ALA A 112 5.94 -6.80 13.49
CA ALA A 112 6.09 -8.15 12.93
C ALA A 112 7.50 -8.37 12.36
N CYS A 113 8.02 -7.43 11.57
CA CYS A 113 9.38 -7.50 11.01
C CYS A 113 10.44 -7.61 12.11
N ARG A 114 10.33 -6.80 13.17
CA ARG A 114 11.23 -6.89 14.34
C ARG A 114 11.17 -8.26 15.01
N LYS A 115 9.97 -8.80 15.20
CA LYS A 115 9.79 -10.14 15.78
C LYS A 115 10.27 -11.27 14.86
N ILE A 116 10.27 -11.06 13.54
CA ILE A 116 10.80 -12.02 12.56
C ILE A 116 12.34 -12.03 12.59
N GLY A 117 12.96 -10.93 13.03
CA GLY A 117 14.41 -10.78 13.11
C GLY A 117 15.01 -9.94 11.99
N VAL A 118 14.20 -9.10 11.32
CA VAL A 118 14.71 -8.15 10.33
C VAL A 118 15.60 -7.12 11.04
N PRO A 119 16.87 -6.93 10.60
CA PRO A 119 17.77 -5.94 11.17
C PRO A 119 17.19 -4.51 11.08
N GLN A 120 17.38 -3.72 12.12
CA GLN A 120 17.03 -2.30 12.14
C GLN A 120 18.27 -1.50 11.76
N VAL A 121 18.16 -0.68 10.70
CA VAL A 121 19.21 0.23 10.23
C VAL A 121 18.94 1.66 10.67
#